data_AF-A0A948WZB9-F1
#
_entry.id   AF-A0A948WZB9-F1
#
_cell.length_a   1.000
_cell.length_b   1.000
_cell.length_c   1.000
_cell.angle_alpha   90.00
_cell.angle_beta   90.00
_cell.angle_gamma   90.00
#
_symmetry.space_group_name_H-M   'P 1'
#
loop_
_entity.id
_entity.type
_entity.pdbx_description
1 polymer ?
#
loop_
_entity_poly.entity_id
_entity_poly.type
_entity_poly.pdbx_seq_one_letter_code
_entity_poly.pdbx_strand_id
1 'polypeptide(L)'
;MVCQRLTSSGEDRLSVTEAAKEFGINPGTLYSWLHSLPYSPLPESNASQVPVPPLPQGITTLPQALYVSMHCEHLGFASAEAKLYCHQQGYVLSEIEQFSQTPWFNSFADEQQLLQFPSMVTTLRNSDAANPHKEAELRSTINQNQASLAKKDQLIADLTQKLNHSKEVLGNLGLISRLKGKGCKVSTQDRQQTIEIVDTLREETNAATEDICEVLGISARTYYRWRNDPDGEDKRATCTRKPSPRNLSPERKQLIIAKFTDPAVAGFSVLQAYNTYLAQGECYASFTVRRILREHEQQQAATDQQPNLHTSTADS
;
A
#
# COMPACT_ATOMS: atom_id res chain seq x y z
N MET A 1 58.89 -47.42 -7.25
CA MET A 1 58.79 -46.28 -6.32
C MET A 1 58.05 -45.08 -6.94
N VAL A 2 58.46 -44.57 -8.11
CA VAL A 2 57.81 -43.39 -8.74
C VAL A 2 56.31 -43.62 -9.02
N CYS A 3 55.93 -44.73 -9.66
CA CYS A 3 54.52 -45.01 -9.94
C CYS A 3 53.66 -45.17 -8.68
N GLN A 4 54.22 -45.67 -7.58
CA GLN A 4 53.47 -45.94 -6.34
C GLN A 4 53.12 -44.64 -5.58
N ARG A 5 53.99 -43.63 -5.64
CA ARG A 5 53.75 -42.28 -5.07
C ARG A 5 52.85 -41.42 -5.96
N LEU A 6 52.80 -41.69 -7.27
CA LEU A 6 51.87 -41.03 -8.20
C LEU A 6 50.43 -41.54 -8.07
N THR A 7 50.23 -42.78 -7.61
CA THR A 7 48.91 -43.44 -7.51
C THR A 7 48.35 -43.55 -6.08
N SER A 8 49.08 -43.12 -5.05
CA SER A 8 48.63 -43.14 -3.65
C SER A 8 47.62 -42.03 -3.34
N SER A 9 46.53 -42.37 -2.64
CA SER A 9 45.50 -41.43 -2.18
C SER A 9 45.79 -40.97 -0.75
N GLY A 10 46.67 -39.97 -0.58
CA GLY A 10 47.03 -39.35 0.70
C GLY A 10 48.09 -38.25 0.55
N GLU A 11 48.64 -37.76 1.67
CA GLU A 11 49.63 -36.66 1.74
C GLU A 11 50.95 -36.93 0.97
N ASP A 12 51.21 -38.18 0.60
CA ASP A 12 52.39 -38.61 -0.18
C ASP A 12 52.19 -38.51 -1.71
N ARG A 13 51.08 -37.96 -2.19
CA ARG A 13 50.76 -37.86 -3.61
C ARG A 13 51.51 -36.69 -4.27
N LEU A 14 52.53 -37.03 -5.05
CA LEU A 14 53.28 -36.07 -5.86
C LEU A 14 52.56 -35.79 -7.19
N SER A 15 52.59 -34.53 -7.63
CA SER A 15 52.18 -34.16 -8.99
C SER A 15 53.12 -34.77 -10.03
N VAL A 16 52.63 -35.07 -11.24
CA VAL A 16 53.45 -35.56 -12.37
C VAL A 16 54.60 -34.58 -12.69
N THR A 17 54.37 -33.27 -12.50
CA THR A 17 55.38 -32.23 -12.72
C THR A 17 56.43 -32.16 -11.61
N GLU A 18 56.08 -32.54 -10.39
CA GLU A 18 57.00 -32.62 -9.24
C GLU A 18 57.84 -33.89 -9.32
N ALA A 19 57.21 -35.02 -9.64
CA ALA A 19 57.92 -36.28 -9.87
C ALA A 19 58.89 -36.21 -11.06
N ALA A 20 58.54 -35.47 -12.12
CA ALA A 20 59.45 -35.23 -13.25
C ALA A 20 60.72 -34.48 -12.82
N LYS A 21 60.61 -33.52 -11.90
CA LYS A 21 61.75 -32.74 -11.37
C LYS A 21 62.57 -33.54 -10.37
N GLU A 22 61.90 -34.24 -9.45
CA GLU A 22 62.55 -34.99 -8.38
C GLU A 22 63.33 -36.20 -8.90
N PHE A 23 62.75 -36.92 -9.87
CA PHE A 23 63.36 -38.13 -10.43
C PHE A 23 64.08 -37.89 -11.77
N GLY A 24 64.07 -36.66 -12.31
CA GLY A 24 64.74 -36.31 -13.55
C GLY A 24 64.17 -37.01 -14.79
N ILE A 25 62.88 -37.34 -14.78
CA ILE A 25 62.20 -38.10 -15.85
C ILE A 25 61.36 -37.14 -16.69
N ASN A 26 61.37 -37.32 -18.01
CA ASN A 26 60.54 -36.52 -18.90
C ASN A 26 59.04 -36.70 -18.57
N PRO A 27 58.25 -35.61 -18.41
CA PRO A 27 56.83 -35.67 -18.08
C PRO A 27 56.02 -36.55 -19.04
N GLY A 28 56.35 -36.54 -20.34
CA GLY A 28 55.67 -37.34 -21.35
C GLY A 28 55.85 -38.84 -21.11
N THR A 29 57.01 -39.26 -20.62
CA THR A 29 57.28 -40.67 -20.26
C THR A 29 56.48 -41.09 -19.03
N LEU A 30 56.32 -40.20 -18.05
CA LEU A 30 55.49 -40.44 -16.87
C LEU A 30 54.00 -40.57 -17.23
N TYR A 31 53.48 -39.71 -18.12
CA TYR A 31 52.12 -39.86 -18.65
C TYR A 31 51.94 -41.15 -19.44
N SER A 32 52.91 -41.50 -20.29
CA SER A 32 52.94 -42.77 -21.01
C SER A 32 52.85 -43.95 -20.05
N TRP A 33 53.65 -43.96 -18.98
CA TRP A 33 53.61 -45.01 -17.96
C TRP A 33 52.29 -45.03 -17.20
N LEU A 34 51.75 -43.87 -16.83
CA LEU A 34 50.44 -43.78 -16.19
C LEU A 34 49.32 -44.36 -17.09
N HIS A 35 49.41 -44.12 -18.40
CA HIS A 35 48.48 -44.64 -19.40
C HIS A 35 48.70 -46.12 -19.75
N SER A 36 49.89 -46.66 -19.51
CA SER A 36 50.26 -48.06 -19.79
C SER A 36 50.25 -48.97 -18.56
N LEU A 37 49.98 -48.41 -17.37
CA LEU A 37 49.57 -49.21 -16.23
C LEU A 37 48.21 -49.86 -16.59
N PRO A 38 48.09 -51.20 -16.55
CA PRO A 38 46.78 -51.82 -16.64
C PRO A 38 45.95 -51.22 -15.50
N TYR A 39 44.78 -50.67 -15.83
CA TYR A 39 43.80 -50.20 -14.87
C TYR A 39 43.66 -51.29 -13.80
N SER A 40 44.27 -51.06 -12.63
CA SER A 40 44.06 -51.94 -11.49
C SER A 40 42.59 -51.76 -11.16
N PRO A 41 41.76 -52.81 -11.27
CA PRO A 41 40.44 -52.73 -10.70
C PRO A 41 40.66 -52.37 -9.24
N LEU A 42 39.95 -51.35 -8.77
CA LEU A 42 39.78 -51.10 -7.35
C LEU A 42 39.48 -52.45 -6.68
N PRO A 43 39.96 -52.69 -5.44
CA PRO A 43 39.62 -53.92 -4.73
C PRO A 43 38.11 -54.10 -4.84
N GLU A 44 37.69 -55.33 -5.18
CA GLU A 44 36.30 -55.75 -5.36
C GLU A 44 35.47 -55.40 -4.12
N SER A 45 35.10 -54.12 -3.98
CA SER A 45 33.93 -53.70 -3.28
C SER A 45 32.82 -54.07 -4.24
N ASN A 46 32.15 -55.18 -3.93
CA ASN A 46 30.94 -55.68 -4.56
C ASN A 46 30.37 -54.67 -5.54
N ALA A 47 30.36 -55.01 -6.83
CA ALA A 47 29.52 -54.38 -7.83
C ALA A 47 28.05 -54.52 -7.39
N SER A 48 27.68 -53.76 -6.36
CA SER A 48 26.33 -53.44 -5.99
C SER A 48 25.93 -52.48 -7.08
N GLN A 49 25.33 -53.05 -8.13
CA GLN A 49 24.28 -52.44 -8.93
C GLN A 49 24.23 -50.93 -8.71
N VAL A 50 24.98 -50.14 -9.49
CA VAL A 50 24.65 -48.71 -9.58
C VAL A 50 23.20 -48.70 -10.07
N PRO A 51 22.22 -48.28 -9.26
CA PRO A 51 20.83 -48.47 -9.63
C PRO A 51 20.58 -47.61 -10.86
N VAL A 52 20.02 -48.21 -11.91
CA VAL A 52 19.62 -47.47 -13.11
C VAL A 52 18.64 -46.38 -12.67
N PRO A 53 18.87 -45.10 -13.04
CA PRO A 53 18.00 -44.00 -12.65
C PRO A 53 16.57 -44.24 -13.15
N PRO A 54 15.56 -44.20 -12.27
CA PRO A 54 14.17 -44.29 -12.69
C PRO A 54 13.71 -42.94 -13.29
N LEU A 55 13.99 -42.71 -14.57
CA LEU A 55 13.65 -41.44 -15.23
C LEU A 55 12.12 -41.26 -15.38
N PRO A 56 11.57 -40.06 -15.09
CA PRO A 56 10.17 -39.72 -15.37
C PRO A 56 9.83 -39.82 -16.87
N GLN A 57 8.57 -40.07 -17.20
CA GLN A 57 8.15 -40.17 -18.60
C GLN A 57 8.31 -38.82 -19.31
N GLY A 58 8.80 -38.87 -20.55
CA GLY A 58 9.09 -37.68 -21.35
C GLY A 58 10.46 -37.05 -21.09
N ILE A 59 11.21 -37.52 -20.08
CA ILE A 59 12.58 -37.08 -19.82
C ILE A 59 13.57 -38.13 -20.32
N THR A 60 14.38 -37.76 -21.31
CA THR A 60 15.36 -38.68 -21.93
C THR A 60 16.73 -38.62 -21.28
N THR A 61 16.99 -37.60 -20.45
CA THR A 61 18.31 -37.38 -19.85
C THR A 61 18.23 -37.11 -18.36
N LEU A 62 19.15 -37.70 -17.59
CA LEU A 62 19.30 -37.49 -16.16
C LEU A 62 19.51 -36.01 -15.76
N PRO A 63 20.34 -35.19 -16.46
CA PRO A 63 20.46 -33.77 -16.11
C PRO A 63 19.15 -33.00 -16.19
N GLN A 64 18.32 -33.32 -17.20
CA GLN A 64 17.01 -32.71 -17.38
C GLN A 64 16.07 -33.11 -16.25
N ALA A 65 16.10 -34.37 -15.81
CA ALA A 65 15.31 -34.83 -14.67
C ALA A 65 15.69 -34.11 -13.37
N LEU A 66 16.99 -33.93 -13.12
CA LEU A 66 17.50 -33.21 -11.95
C LEU A 66 17.11 -31.73 -11.98
N TYR A 67 17.31 -31.05 -13.11
CA TYR A 67 16.96 -29.64 -13.27
C TYR A 67 15.46 -29.41 -13.05
N VAL A 68 14.62 -30.23 -13.68
CA VAL A 68 13.16 -30.13 -13.56
C VAL A 68 12.72 -30.40 -12.12
N SER A 69 13.29 -31.40 -11.45
CA SER A 69 13.03 -31.69 -10.04
C SER A 69 13.38 -30.51 -9.13
N MET A 70 14.59 -29.95 -9.28
CA MET A 70 15.04 -28.78 -8.52
C MET A 70 14.16 -27.54 -8.75
N HIS A 71 13.77 -27.31 -10.01
CA HIS A 71 12.90 -26.19 -10.36
C HIS A 71 11.50 -26.35 -9.76
N CYS A 72 10.93 -27.56 -9.82
CA CYS A 72 9.63 -27.85 -9.22
C CYS A 72 9.66 -27.84 -7.69
N GLU A 73 10.79 -28.19 -7.08
CA GLU A 73 11.00 -28.08 -5.63
C GLU A 73 11.07 -26.60 -5.18
N HIS A 74 11.78 -25.75 -5.92
CA HIS A 74 11.87 -24.32 -5.65
C HIS A 74 10.50 -23.62 -5.76
N LEU A 75 9.71 -23.99 -6.76
CA LEU A 75 8.33 -23.50 -6.94
C LEU A 75 7.33 -24.18 -5.99
N GLY A 76 7.71 -25.29 -5.36
CA GLY A 76 6.85 -26.17 -4.58
C GLY A 76 5.94 -27.07 -5.43
N PHE A 77 5.99 -28.39 -5.22
CA PHE A 77 5.19 -29.38 -5.98
C PHE A 77 3.67 -29.18 -5.88
N ALA A 78 3.17 -28.50 -4.84
CA ALA A 78 1.76 -28.17 -4.70
C ALA A 78 1.32 -26.91 -5.49
N SER A 79 2.26 -26.12 -6.02
CA SER A 79 1.96 -24.84 -6.64
C SER A 79 1.32 -25.00 -8.03
N ALA A 80 0.45 -24.05 -8.38
CA ALA A 80 -0.13 -23.97 -9.72
C ALA A 80 0.94 -23.66 -10.78
N GLU A 81 2.00 -22.96 -10.39
CA GLU A 81 3.11 -22.57 -11.26
C GLU A 81 3.95 -23.77 -11.67
N ALA A 82 4.26 -24.69 -10.74
CA ALA A 82 4.96 -25.94 -11.05
C ALA A 82 4.16 -26.84 -12.02
N LYS A 83 2.83 -26.90 -11.85
CA LYS A 83 1.93 -27.63 -12.76
C LYS A 83 1.94 -27.04 -14.17
N LEU A 84 1.88 -25.72 -14.29
CA LEU A 84 1.93 -25.04 -15.59
C LEU A 84 3.28 -25.24 -16.29
N TYR A 85 4.38 -25.14 -15.55
CA TYR A 85 5.72 -25.40 -16.07
C TYR A 85 5.85 -26.81 -16.64
N CYS A 86 5.43 -27.83 -15.87
CA CYS A 86 5.48 -29.22 -16.32
C CYS A 86 4.57 -29.45 -17.54
N HIS A 87 3.37 -28.87 -17.55
CA HIS A 87 2.44 -28.97 -18.69
C HIS A 87 3.02 -28.34 -19.97
N GLN A 88 3.72 -27.20 -19.87
CA GLN A 88 4.36 -26.56 -21.02
C GLN A 88 5.51 -27.38 -21.60
N GLN A 89 6.26 -28.08 -20.73
CA GLN A 89 7.40 -28.89 -21.13
C GLN A 89 7.03 -30.35 -21.46
N GLY A 90 5.77 -30.74 -21.27
CA GLY A 90 5.27 -32.09 -21.56
C GLY A 90 5.61 -33.13 -20.47
N TYR A 91 5.89 -32.70 -19.25
CA TYR A 91 6.18 -33.59 -18.11
C TYR A 91 4.97 -33.77 -17.20
N VAL A 92 4.92 -34.91 -16.51
CA VAL A 92 3.91 -35.20 -15.50
C VAL A 92 4.45 -34.84 -14.11
N LEU A 93 3.86 -33.82 -13.47
CA LEU A 93 4.36 -33.31 -12.17
C LEU A 93 4.41 -34.37 -11.08
N SER A 94 3.44 -35.28 -11.02
CA SER A 94 3.41 -36.36 -10.03
C SER A 94 4.55 -37.36 -10.22
N GLU A 95 5.04 -37.58 -11.45
CA GLU A 95 6.18 -38.45 -11.72
C GLU A 95 7.50 -37.79 -11.34
N ILE A 96 7.60 -36.47 -11.52
CA ILE A 96 8.77 -35.69 -11.08
C ILE A 96 8.84 -35.67 -9.55
N GLU A 97 7.70 -35.52 -8.87
CA GLU A 97 7.62 -35.61 -7.41
C GLU A 97 7.98 -37.01 -6.90
N GLN A 98 7.53 -38.06 -7.58
CA GLN A 98 7.94 -39.44 -7.24
C GLN A 98 9.43 -39.66 -7.46
N PHE A 99 10.00 -39.09 -8.52
CA PHE A 99 11.43 -39.18 -8.83
C PHE A 99 12.30 -38.52 -7.75
N SER A 100 11.93 -37.32 -7.30
CA SER A 100 12.67 -36.59 -6.24
C SER A 100 12.66 -37.33 -4.90
N GLN A 101 11.62 -38.14 -4.66
CA GLN A 101 11.48 -38.95 -3.45
C GLN A 101 12.17 -40.32 -3.54
N THR A 102 12.75 -40.69 -4.69
CA THR A 102 13.38 -42.01 -4.82
C THR A 102 14.63 -42.14 -3.94
N PRO A 103 14.90 -43.33 -3.38
CA PRO A 103 16.15 -43.61 -2.65
C PRO A 103 17.38 -43.37 -3.53
N TRP A 104 17.23 -43.56 -4.84
CA TRP A 104 18.24 -43.25 -5.84
C TRP A 104 18.56 -41.75 -5.88
N PHE A 105 17.55 -40.88 -5.99
CA PHE A 105 17.73 -39.43 -6.02
C PHE A 105 18.38 -38.91 -4.73
N ASN A 106 17.93 -39.40 -3.58
CA ASN A 106 18.50 -39.03 -2.28
C ASN A 106 19.93 -39.54 -2.07
N SER A 107 20.30 -40.69 -2.66
CA SER A 107 21.69 -41.16 -2.67
C SER A 107 22.59 -40.39 -3.63
N PHE A 108 22.01 -39.73 -4.64
CA PHE A 108 22.70 -38.92 -5.65
C PHE A 108 22.94 -37.47 -5.19
N ALA A 109 22.26 -37.03 -4.12
CA ALA A 109 22.39 -35.69 -3.53
C ALA A 109 23.73 -35.46 -2.81
N ASP A 110 24.60 -36.48 -2.73
CA ASP A 110 25.94 -36.35 -2.17
C ASP A 110 26.90 -35.75 -3.23
N GLU A 111 27.44 -34.57 -2.93
CA GLU A 111 28.16 -33.66 -3.85
C GLU A 111 29.33 -34.34 -4.61
N GLN A 112 29.89 -35.41 -4.04
CA GLN A 112 30.98 -36.21 -4.59
C GLN A 112 30.58 -37.05 -5.82
N GLN A 113 29.32 -37.48 -5.94
CA GLN A 113 28.85 -38.32 -7.06
C GLN A 113 28.58 -37.50 -8.33
N LEU A 114 28.28 -36.20 -8.21
CA LEU A 114 28.12 -35.29 -9.35
C LEU A 114 29.39 -35.14 -10.19
N LEU A 115 30.57 -35.29 -9.56
CA LEU A 115 31.87 -35.29 -10.24
C LEU A 115 32.12 -36.59 -11.03
N GLN A 116 31.36 -37.66 -10.78
CA GLN A 116 31.49 -38.95 -11.47
C GLN A 116 30.69 -39.04 -12.78
N PHE A 117 29.93 -37.99 -13.15
CA PHE A 117 29.27 -37.88 -14.45
C PHE A 117 29.95 -36.79 -15.31
N PRO A 118 31.11 -37.09 -15.93
CA PRO A 118 31.87 -36.16 -16.76
C PRO A 118 31.02 -35.46 -17.82
N SER A 119 30.06 -36.15 -18.42
CA SER A 119 29.18 -35.61 -19.46
C SER A 119 28.25 -34.52 -18.95
N MET A 120 27.72 -34.62 -17.72
CA MET A 120 26.82 -33.61 -17.15
C MET A 120 27.55 -32.30 -16.88
N VAL A 121 28.69 -32.38 -16.20
CA VAL A 121 29.51 -31.21 -15.85
C VAL A 121 30.07 -30.55 -17.11
N THR A 122 30.47 -31.32 -18.12
CA THR A 122 30.90 -30.75 -19.41
C THR A 122 29.74 -30.16 -20.20
N THR A 123 28.55 -30.75 -20.21
CA THR A 123 27.41 -30.17 -20.95
C THR A 123 26.97 -28.84 -20.34
N LEU A 124 26.90 -28.74 -18.99
CA LEU A 124 26.61 -27.49 -18.28
C LEU A 124 27.72 -26.44 -18.48
N ARG A 125 29.00 -26.83 -18.36
CA ARG A 125 30.13 -25.93 -18.63
C ARG A 125 30.16 -25.46 -20.09
N ASN A 126 29.81 -26.32 -21.03
CA ASN A 126 29.79 -25.98 -22.45
C ASN A 126 28.58 -25.10 -22.80
N SER A 127 27.42 -25.24 -22.14
CA SER A 127 26.29 -24.34 -22.33
C SER A 127 26.53 -22.95 -21.76
N ASP A 128 27.21 -22.86 -20.60
CA ASP A 128 27.60 -21.57 -20.00
C ASP A 128 28.73 -20.90 -20.80
N ALA A 129 29.65 -21.68 -21.39
CA ALA A 129 30.67 -21.17 -22.30
C ALA A 129 30.15 -20.83 -23.72
N ALA A 130 28.93 -21.27 -24.09
CA ALA A 130 28.44 -21.17 -25.47
C ALA A 130 27.98 -19.76 -25.89
N ASN A 131 27.77 -18.81 -24.98
CA ASN A 131 27.39 -17.45 -25.40
C ASN A 131 27.76 -16.32 -24.42
N PRO A 132 29.06 -16.03 -24.22
CA PRO A 132 29.52 -14.93 -23.36
C PRO A 132 28.98 -13.57 -23.79
N HIS A 133 28.64 -13.41 -25.08
CA HIS A 133 28.05 -12.18 -25.61
C HIS A 133 26.64 -11.94 -25.06
N LYS A 134 25.81 -13.00 -24.97
CA LYS A 134 24.44 -12.92 -24.43
C LYS A 134 24.45 -12.61 -22.94
N GLU A 135 25.41 -13.16 -22.18
CA GLU A 135 25.55 -12.87 -20.76
C GLU A 135 26.02 -11.42 -20.53
N ALA A 136 26.97 -10.92 -21.32
CA ALA A 136 27.42 -9.53 -21.27
C ALA A 136 26.29 -8.55 -21.62
N GLU A 137 25.46 -8.87 -22.62
CA GLU A 137 24.28 -8.10 -23.02
C GLU A 137 23.22 -8.06 -21.90
N LEU A 138 22.94 -9.19 -21.27
CA LEU A 138 22.04 -9.29 -20.11
C LEU A 138 22.55 -8.48 -18.92
N ARG A 139 23.85 -8.56 -18.62
CA ARG A 139 24.47 -7.76 -17.54
C ARG A 139 24.40 -6.26 -17.83
N SER A 140 24.63 -5.86 -19.08
CA SER A 140 24.51 -4.47 -19.50
C SER A 140 23.08 -3.94 -19.36
N THR A 141 22.08 -4.72 -19.79
CA THR A 141 20.66 -4.35 -19.63
C THR A 141 20.24 -4.30 -18.17
N ILE A 142 20.68 -5.23 -17.33
CA ILE A 142 20.45 -5.18 -15.89
C ILE A 142 21.01 -3.88 -15.30
N ASN A 143 22.25 -3.52 -15.62
CA ASN A 143 22.86 -2.29 -15.12
C ASN A 143 22.12 -1.03 -15.61
N GLN A 144 21.68 -1.02 -16.87
CA GLN A 144 20.91 0.09 -17.44
C GLN A 144 19.53 0.23 -16.77
N ASN A 145 18.86 -0.89 -16.52
CA ASN A 145 17.59 -0.93 -15.80
C ASN A 145 17.76 -0.47 -14.34
N GLN A 146 18.78 -0.94 -13.64
CA GLN A 146 19.12 -0.49 -12.28
C GLN A 146 19.40 1.01 -12.24
N ALA A 147 20.14 1.56 -13.21
CA ALA A 147 20.38 3.00 -13.31
C ALA A 147 19.08 3.78 -13.59
N SER A 148 18.16 3.24 -14.39
CA SER A 148 16.84 3.85 -14.61
C SER A 148 16.00 3.85 -13.34
N LEU A 149 16.02 2.76 -12.56
CA LEU A 149 15.33 2.67 -11.28
C LEU A 149 15.89 3.67 -10.28
N ALA A 150 17.22 3.75 -10.11
CA ALA A 150 17.85 4.72 -9.21
C ALA A 150 17.49 6.17 -9.55
N LYS A 151 17.42 6.52 -10.84
CA LYS A 151 16.96 7.87 -11.26
C LYS A 151 15.49 8.11 -10.91
N LYS A 152 14.61 7.11 -11.08
CA LYS A 152 13.19 7.22 -10.69
C LYS A 152 13.03 7.36 -9.18
N ASP A 153 13.80 6.61 -8.39
CA ASP A 153 13.79 6.70 -6.93
C ASP A 153 14.24 8.08 -6.45
N GLN A 154 15.26 8.67 -7.09
CA GLN A 154 15.69 10.05 -6.81
C GLN A 154 14.60 11.07 -7.11
N LEU A 155 13.89 10.93 -8.24
CA LEU A 155 12.76 11.81 -8.57
C LEU A 155 11.61 11.67 -7.56
N ILE A 156 11.29 10.45 -7.14
CA ILE A 156 10.27 10.20 -6.12
C ILE A 156 10.67 10.85 -4.80
N ALA A 157 11.94 10.74 -4.39
CA ALA A 157 12.44 11.37 -3.18
C ALA A 157 12.33 12.90 -3.20
N ASP A 158 12.74 13.55 -4.31
CA ASP A 158 12.60 15.00 -4.50
C ASP A 158 11.13 15.45 -4.46
N LEU A 159 10.24 14.74 -5.16
CA LEU A 159 8.79 15.00 -5.12
C LEU A 159 8.23 14.84 -3.71
N THR A 160 8.66 13.81 -2.97
CA THR A 160 8.24 13.57 -1.60
C THR A 160 8.69 14.69 -0.67
N GLN A 161 9.92 15.19 -0.85
CA GLN A 161 10.44 16.33 -0.10
C GLN A 161 9.65 17.61 -0.37
N LYS A 162 9.36 17.92 -1.65
CA LYS A 162 8.52 19.07 -2.04
C LYS A 162 7.12 18.98 -1.44
N LEU A 163 6.52 17.80 -1.47
CA LEU A 163 5.19 17.55 -0.91
C LEU A 163 5.19 17.73 0.62
N ASN A 164 6.21 17.23 1.32
CA ASN A 164 6.34 17.42 2.77
C ASN A 164 6.56 18.89 3.12
N HIS A 165 7.40 19.61 2.36
CA HIS A 165 7.59 21.04 2.54
C HIS A 165 6.28 21.82 2.34
N SER A 166 5.52 21.51 1.29
CA SER A 166 4.19 22.09 1.07
C SER A 166 3.25 21.79 2.23
N LYS A 167 3.19 20.55 2.74
CA LYS A 167 2.40 20.18 3.92
C LYS A 167 2.80 20.97 5.17
N GLU A 168 4.09 21.18 5.39
CA GLU A 168 4.58 22.00 6.50
C GLU A 168 4.17 23.46 6.37
N VAL A 169 4.31 24.06 5.18
CA VAL A 169 3.85 25.43 4.91
C VAL A 169 2.35 25.55 5.18
N LEU A 170 1.56 24.59 4.71
CA LEU A 170 0.11 24.54 4.91
C LEU A 170 -0.30 24.29 6.36
N GLY A 171 0.49 23.48 7.09
CA GLY A 171 0.33 23.22 8.51
C GLY A 171 0.66 24.44 9.36
N ASN A 172 1.76 25.13 9.05
CA ASN A 172 2.21 26.35 9.74
C ASN A 172 1.22 27.52 9.55
N LEU A 173 0.56 27.58 8.39
CA LEU A 173 -0.52 28.52 8.15
C LEU A 173 -1.81 28.17 8.91
N GLY A 174 -1.88 26.98 9.53
CA GLY A 174 -3.09 26.45 10.20
C GLY A 174 -4.25 26.19 9.24
N LEU A 175 -3.98 26.17 7.92
CA LEU A 175 -5.03 26.08 6.90
C LEU A 175 -5.66 24.69 6.92
N ILE A 176 -4.84 23.63 7.05
CA ILE A 176 -5.30 22.24 7.11
C ILE A 176 -6.24 22.01 8.31
N SER A 177 -5.94 22.59 9.47
CA SER A 177 -6.79 22.46 10.67
C SER A 177 -8.10 23.25 10.52
N ARG A 178 -8.07 24.44 9.88
CA ARG A 178 -9.27 25.23 9.57
C ARG A 178 -10.17 24.56 8.52
N LEU A 179 -9.60 23.78 7.60
CA LEU A 179 -10.33 23.09 6.52
C LEU A 179 -10.90 21.72 6.93
N LYS A 180 -10.26 20.98 7.85
CA LYS A 180 -10.64 19.58 8.20
C LYS A 180 -11.91 19.42 9.05
N GLY A 181 -12.61 20.49 9.43
CA GLY A 181 -13.79 20.39 10.28
C GLY A 181 -15.11 20.15 9.51
N LYS A 182 -15.80 19.04 9.79
CA LYS A 182 -17.17 18.82 9.28
C LYS A 182 -18.09 19.95 9.75
N GLY A 183 -18.71 20.66 8.82
CA GLY A 183 -19.66 21.73 9.12
C GLY A 183 -19.02 23.09 9.48
N CYS A 184 -17.69 23.20 9.46
CA CYS A 184 -17.00 24.46 9.74
C CYS A 184 -17.29 25.53 8.68
N LYS A 185 -17.36 26.78 9.15
CA LYS A 185 -17.40 27.96 8.28
C LYS A 185 -15.98 28.25 7.82
N VAL A 186 -15.75 28.26 6.52
CA VAL A 186 -14.47 28.67 5.92
C VAL A 186 -14.62 30.11 5.46
N SER A 187 -13.73 30.98 5.95
CA SER A 187 -13.68 32.40 5.59
C SER A 187 -13.45 32.59 4.09
N THR A 188 -13.83 33.73 3.53
CA THR A 188 -13.55 34.06 2.12
C THR A 188 -12.05 34.11 1.84
N GLN A 189 -11.26 34.68 2.76
CA GLN A 189 -9.80 34.72 2.67
C GLN A 189 -9.18 33.32 2.63
N ASP A 190 -9.58 32.41 3.53
CA ASP A 190 -9.04 31.04 3.54
C ASP A 190 -9.38 30.30 2.23
N ARG A 191 -10.54 30.57 1.61
CA ARG A 191 -10.91 29.98 0.32
C ARG A 191 -10.02 30.47 -0.80
N GLN A 192 -9.80 31.78 -0.89
CA GLN A 192 -8.93 32.37 -1.91
C GLN A 192 -7.51 31.82 -1.79
N GLN A 193 -6.96 31.78 -0.57
CA GLN A 193 -5.65 31.18 -0.30
C GLN A 193 -5.61 29.70 -0.70
N THR A 194 -6.67 28.95 -0.40
CA THR A 194 -6.75 27.53 -0.78
C THR A 194 -6.74 27.36 -2.30
N ILE A 195 -7.47 28.21 -3.04
CA ILE A 195 -7.49 28.16 -4.51
C ILE A 195 -6.10 28.45 -5.07
N GLU A 196 -5.43 29.49 -4.58
CA GLU A 196 -4.07 29.87 -5.02
C GLU A 196 -3.07 28.74 -4.76
N ILE A 197 -3.12 28.11 -3.59
CA ILE A 197 -2.28 26.97 -3.24
C ILE A 197 -2.55 25.78 -4.18
N VAL A 198 -3.81 25.45 -4.46
CA VAL A 198 -4.13 24.31 -5.33
C VAL A 198 -3.67 24.58 -6.77
N ASP A 199 -3.86 25.81 -7.26
CA ASP A 199 -3.48 26.20 -8.61
C ASP A 199 -1.95 26.18 -8.77
N THR A 200 -1.19 26.73 -7.80
CA THR A 200 0.28 26.69 -7.80
C THR A 200 0.83 25.27 -7.71
N LEU A 201 0.32 24.43 -6.80
CA LEU A 201 0.75 23.04 -6.69
C LEU A 201 0.45 22.23 -7.95
N ARG A 202 -0.68 22.49 -8.60
CA ARG A 202 -1.04 21.85 -9.87
C ARG A 202 -0.06 22.22 -10.97
N GLU A 203 0.34 23.48 -11.07
CA GLU A 203 1.32 23.95 -12.05
C GLU A 203 2.73 23.38 -11.81
N GLU A 204 3.16 23.29 -10.55
CA GLU A 204 4.49 22.79 -10.19
C GLU A 204 4.65 21.27 -10.32
N THR A 205 3.61 20.51 -9.97
CA THR A 205 3.68 19.05 -9.87
C THR A 205 3.02 18.31 -11.04
N ASN A 206 2.22 19.01 -11.86
CA ASN A 206 1.32 18.40 -12.85
C ASN A 206 0.42 17.30 -12.27
N ALA A 207 0.21 17.27 -10.95
CA ALA A 207 -0.65 16.31 -10.28
C ALA A 207 -2.13 16.59 -10.55
N ALA A 208 -2.97 15.55 -10.42
CA ALA A 208 -4.40 15.70 -10.52
C ALA A 208 -4.93 16.59 -9.38
N THR A 209 -5.94 17.41 -9.67
CA THR A 209 -6.54 18.31 -8.69
C THR A 209 -7.14 17.54 -7.51
N GLU A 210 -7.64 16.33 -7.77
CA GLU A 210 -8.18 15.40 -6.78
C GLU A 210 -7.14 15.04 -5.71
N ASP A 211 -5.92 14.68 -6.13
CA ASP A 211 -4.84 14.26 -5.23
C ASP A 211 -4.40 15.41 -4.32
N ILE A 212 -4.28 16.62 -4.90
CA ILE A 212 -3.93 17.84 -4.15
C ILE A 212 -5.04 18.17 -3.13
N CYS A 213 -6.30 18.08 -3.55
CA CYS A 213 -7.46 18.31 -2.67
C CYS A 213 -7.52 17.30 -1.52
N GLU A 214 -7.20 16.03 -1.78
CA GLU A 214 -7.14 14.98 -0.76
C GLU A 214 -6.09 15.29 0.32
N VAL A 215 -4.90 15.74 -0.09
CA VAL A 215 -3.84 16.17 0.83
C VAL A 215 -4.29 17.36 1.69
N LEU A 216 -5.00 18.31 1.10
CA LEU A 216 -5.55 19.48 1.80
C LEU A 216 -6.77 19.15 2.69
N GLY A 217 -7.35 17.96 2.55
CA GLY A 217 -8.54 17.54 3.29
C GLY A 217 -9.84 18.20 2.80
N ILE A 218 -9.89 18.64 1.54
CA ILE A 218 -11.10 19.17 0.89
C ILE A 218 -11.52 18.24 -0.26
N SER A 219 -12.80 18.24 -0.61
CA SER A 219 -13.25 17.54 -1.82
C SER A 219 -12.94 18.36 -3.06
N ALA A 220 -12.60 17.73 -4.19
CA ALA A 220 -12.45 18.41 -5.48
C ALA A 220 -13.70 19.23 -5.84
N ARG A 221 -14.91 18.73 -5.51
CA ARG A 221 -16.17 19.47 -5.67
C ARG A 221 -16.20 20.77 -4.87
N THR A 222 -15.65 20.78 -3.66
CA THR A 222 -15.55 21.98 -2.82
C THR A 222 -14.60 22.99 -3.45
N TYR A 223 -13.44 22.53 -3.94
CA TYR A 223 -12.48 23.37 -4.64
C TYR A 223 -13.11 23.99 -5.90
N TYR A 224 -13.71 23.21 -6.80
CA TYR A 224 -14.35 23.76 -8.01
C TYR A 224 -15.49 24.73 -7.68
N ARG A 225 -16.25 24.47 -6.60
CA ARG A 225 -17.29 25.39 -6.13
C ARG A 225 -16.69 26.73 -5.67
N TRP A 226 -15.57 26.70 -4.94
CA TRP A 226 -14.88 27.92 -4.52
C TRP A 226 -14.21 28.62 -5.70
N ARG A 227 -13.64 27.89 -6.65
CA ARG A 227 -13.02 28.46 -7.85
C ARG A 227 -14.03 29.19 -8.76
N ASN A 228 -15.27 28.67 -8.84
CA ASN A 228 -16.35 29.30 -9.61
C ASN A 228 -16.98 30.52 -8.90
N ASP A 229 -16.85 30.61 -7.58
CA ASP A 229 -17.38 31.71 -6.76
C ASP A 229 -16.40 32.01 -5.59
N PRO A 230 -15.24 32.64 -5.90
CA PRO A 230 -14.15 32.81 -4.92
C PRO A 230 -14.52 33.82 -3.82
N ASP A 231 -15.30 34.84 -4.18
CA ASP A 231 -15.75 35.89 -3.26
C ASP A 231 -17.08 35.54 -2.56
N GLY A 232 -17.67 34.39 -2.89
CA GLY A 232 -18.93 33.93 -2.35
C GLY A 232 -18.87 33.69 -0.84
N GLU A 233 -19.49 34.58 -0.06
CA GLU A 233 -19.57 34.40 1.39
C GLU A 233 -20.38 33.17 1.83
N ASP A 234 -20.05 32.61 3.01
CA ASP A 234 -20.91 31.59 3.62
C ASP A 234 -22.25 32.18 4.06
N LYS A 235 -23.26 32.01 3.21
CA LYS A 235 -24.62 32.48 3.47
C LYS A 235 -25.31 31.76 4.62
N ARG A 236 -24.72 30.78 5.30
CA ARG A 236 -25.35 30.12 6.47
C ARG A 236 -25.72 31.08 7.59
N ALA A 237 -24.98 32.19 7.75
CA ALA A 237 -25.30 33.21 8.75
C ALA A 237 -26.43 34.16 8.29
N THR A 238 -26.46 34.49 7.00
CA THR A 238 -27.38 35.48 6.41
C THR A 238 -28.60 34.85 5.75
N CYS A 239 -28.67 33.53 5.67
CA CYS A 239 -29.77 32.80 5.04
C CYS A 239 -31.06 33.03 5.83
N THR A 240 -31.98 33.78 5.21
CA THR A 240 -33.30 34.02 5.76
C THR A 240 -34.14 32.75 5.63
N ARG A 241 -34.26 32.00 6.73
CA ARG A 241 -35.08 30.78 6.76
C ARG A 241 -36.56 31.16 6.87
N LYS A 242 -37.39 30.69 5.94
CA LYS A 242 -38.85 30.82 6.07
C LYS A 242 -39.31 30.18 7.38
N PRO A 243 -40.18 30.84 8.16
CA PRO A 243 -40.73 30.22 9.36
C PRO A 243 -41.48 28.94 8.99
N SER A 244 -41.46 27.95 9.90
CA SER A 244 -42.23 26.72 9.72
C SER A 244 -43.71 27.04 9.51
N PRO A 245 -44.44 26.35 8.61
CA PRO A 245 -45.88 26.54 8.43
C PRO A 245 -46.69 26.20 9.70
N ARG A 246 -46.08 25.46 10.65
CA ARG A 246 -46.68 25.17 11.96
C ARG A 246 -46.51 26.32 12.97
N ASN A 247 -45.80 27.39 12.62
CA ASN A 247 -45.61 28.52 13.52
C ASN A 247 -46.93 29.28 13.68
N LEU A 248 -47.24 29.74 14.89
CA LEU A 248 -48.46 30.52 15.14
C LEU A 248 -48.37 31.88 14.45
N SER A 249 -49.47 32.30 13.82
CA SER A 249 -49.61 33.65 13.28
C SER A 249 -49.47 34.68 14.42
N PRO A 250 -48.97 35.90 14.13
CA PRO A 250 -48.84 36.95 15.13
C PRO A 250 -50.18 37.28 15.81
N GLU A 251 -51.28 37.32 15.05
CA GLU A 251 -52.64 37.50 15.57
C GLU A 251 -53.02 36.42 16.58
N ARG A 252 -52.73 35.15 16.29
CA ARG A 252 -53.03 34.05 17.19
C ARG A 252 -52.16 34.09 18.45
N LYS A 253 -50.92 34.59 18.36
CA LYS A 253 -50.10 34.84 19.55
C LYS A 253 -50.69 35.95 20.42
N GLN A 254 -51.16 37.05 19.82
CA GLN A 254 -51.81 38.15 20.55
C GLN A 254 -53.11 37.72 21.24
N LEU A 255 -53.93 36.90 20.58
CA LEU A 255 -55.13 36.33 21.19
C LEU A 255 -54.80 35.47 22.43
N ILE A 256 -53.72 34.69 22.36
CA ILE A 256 -53.25 33.90 23.51
C ILE A 256 -52.79 34.82 24.64
N ILE A 257 -52.01 35.86 24.34
CA ILE A 257 -51.56 36.83 25.36
C ILE A 257 -52.77 37.50 26.02
N ALA A 258 -53.70 38.05 25.23
CA ALA A 258 -54.88 38.73 25.74
C ALA A 258 -55.73 37.84 26.66
N LYS A 259 -55.94 36.57 26.29
CA LYS A 259 -56.74 35.63 27.10
C LYS A 259 -56.05 35.24 28.40
N PHE A 260 -54.75 34.97 28.38
CA PHE A 260 -54.03 34.52 29.57
C PHE A 260 -53.57 35.67 30.47
N THR A 261 -53.62 36.91 29.99
CA THR A 261 -53.40 38.14 30.78
C THR A 261 -54.72 38.78 31.26
N ASP A 262 -55.86 38.18 30.93
CA ASP A 262 -57.18 38.66 31.38
C ASP A 262 -57.28 38.61 32.93
N PRO A 263 -57.75 39.67 33.62
CA PRO A 263 -57.98 39.65 35.05
C PRO A 263 -58.85 38.49 35.53
N ALA A 264 -59.74 37.95 34.69
CA ALA A 264 -60.58 36.79 35.00
C ALA A 264 -59.77 35.52 35.32
N VAL A 265 -58.55 35.38 34.77
CA VAL A 265 -57.67 34.23 34.98
C VAL A 265 -56.39 34.54 35.75
N ALA A 266 -56.22 35.78 36.23
CA ALA A 266 -55.00 36.25 36.92
C ALA A 266 -54.64 35.46 38.20
N GLY A 267 -55.60 34.80 38.84
CA GLY A 267 -55.38 33.95 40.03
C GLY A 267 -55.07 32.49 39.74
N PHE A 268 -55.18 32.04 38.48
CA PHE A 268 -54.91 30.66 38.09
C PHE A 268 -53.48 30.50 37.57
N SER A 269 -52.87 29.34 37.85
CA SER A 269 -51.66 28.97 37.13
C SER A 269 -51.95 28.80 35.63
N VAL A 270 -50.95 29.04 34.79
CA VAL A 270 -51.07 28.86 33.31
C VAL A 270 -51.62 27.48 32.93
N LEU A 271 -51.32 26.44 33.72
CA LEU A 271 -51.85 25.09 33.50
C LEU A 271 -53.34 24.98 33.86
N GLN A 272 -53.75 25.61 34.95
CA GLN A 272 -55.16 25.62 35.37
C GLN A 272 -56.00 26.43 34.38
N ALA A 273 -55.58 27.64 34.02
CA ALA A 273 -56.24 28.44 32.99
C ALA A 273 -56.34 27.68 31.66
N TYR A 274 -55.25 27.03 31.25
CA TYR A 274 -55.24 26.17 30.06
C TYR A 274 -56.27 25.05 30.11
N ASN A 275 -56.36 24.30 31.21
CA ASN A 275 -57.32 23.21 31.35
C ASN A 275 -58.77 23.71 31.35
N THR A 276 -59.03 24.89 31.91
CA THR A 276 -60.34 25.55 31.86
C THR A 276 -60.74 25.89 30.43
N TYR A 277 -59.83 26.48 29.64
CA TYR A 277 -60.09 26.78 28.22
C TYR A 277 -60.23 25.51 27.37
N LEU A 278 -59.47 24.46 27.68
CA LEU A 278 -59.60 23.17 27.01
C LEU A 278 -60.97 22.53 27.26
N ALA A 279 -61.50 22.64 28.48
CA ALA A 279 -62.83 22.17 28.82
C ALA A 279 -63.94 22.96 28.09
N GLN A 280 -63.69 24.23 27.76
CA GLN A 280 -64.57 25.08 26.94
C GLN A 280 -64.46 24.81 25.43
N GLY A 281 -63.63 23.84 25.02
CA GLY A 281 -63.43 23.45 23.62
C GLY A 281 -62.31 24.22 22.90
N GLU A 282 -61.55 25.06 23.60
CA GLU A 282 -60.44 25.82 23.02
C GLU A 282 -59.10 25.11 23.21
N CYS A 283 -58.53 24.60 22.12
CA CYS A 283 -57.25 23.89 22.16
C CYS A 283 -56.06 24.82 21.88
N TYR A 284 -55.20 24.99 22.89
CA TYR A 284 -53.90 25.65 22.79
C TYR A 284 -52.78 24.64 23.11
N ALA A 285 -51.62 24.72 22.48
CA ALA A 285 -50.51 23.84 22.89
C ALA A 285 -49.89 24.37 24.20
N SER A 286 -49.97 23.64 25.30
CA SER A 286 -49.54 24.06 26.66
C SER A 286 -48.10 24.60 26.72
N PHE A 287 -47.15 23.95 26.05
CA PHE A 287 -45.75 24.38 25.97
C PHE A 287 -45.57 25.66 25.12
N THR A 288 -46.44 25.86 24.13
CA THR A 288 -46.43 27.04 23.26
C THR A 288 -46.94 28.28 23.99
N VAL A 289 -47.98 28.14 24.81
CA VAL A 289 -48.54 29.23 25.62
C VAL A 289 -47.50 29.78 26.60
N ARG A 290 -46.86 28.91 27.39
CA ARG A 290 -45.81 29.33 28.34
C ARG A 290 -44.62 30.02 27.66
N ARG A 291 -44.23 29.55 26.47
CA ARG A 291 -43.16 30.19 25.69
C ARG A 291 -43.57 31.59 25.24
N ILE A 292 -44.78 31.75 24.72
CA ILE A 292 -45.30 33.05 24.26
C ILE A 292 -45.42 34.05 25.41
N LEU A 293 -45.94 33.63 26.57
CA LEU A 293 -46.08 34.51 27.73
C LEU A 293 -44.72 35.01 28.25
N ARG A 294 -43.70 34.13 28.31
CA ARG A 294 -42.33 34.55 28.66
C ARG A 294 -41.71 35.51 27.66
N GLU A 295 -41.91 35.27 26.35
CA GLU A 295 -41.46 36.20 25.30
C GLU A 295 -42.11 37.57 25.47
N HIS A 296 -43.41 37.61 25.82
CA HIS A 296 -44.14 38.85 26.09
C HIS A 296 -43.67 39.58 27.35
N GLU A 297 -43.49 38.88 28.47
CA GLU A 297 -42.94 39.46 29.72
C GLU A 297 -41.54 40.05 29.50
N GLN A 298 -40.67 39.37 28.75
CA GLN A 298 -39.35 39.87 28.41
C GLN A 298 -39.41 41.13 27.53
N GLN A 299 -40.36 41.19 26.59
CA GLN A 299 -40.58 42.38 25.76
C GLN A 299 -41.08 43.56 26.60
N GLN A 300 -42.03 43.33 27.51
CA GLN A 300 -42.52 44.36 28.44
C GLN A 300 -41.40 44.87 29.35
N ALA A 301 -40.64 43.96 29.97
CA ALA A 301 -39.51 44.33 30.82
C ALA A 301 -38.43 45.11 30.05
N ALA A 302 -38.17 44.77 28.78
CA ALA A 302 -37.23 45.51 27.94
C ALA A 302 -37.77 46.91 27.56
N THR A 303 -39.08 47.06 27.35
CA THR A 303 -39.72 48.36 27.13
C THR A 303 -39.68 49.23 28.39
N ASP A 304 -39.94 48.65 29.57
CA ASP A 304 -39.92 49.36 30.85
C ASP A 304 -38.50 49.80 31.27
N GLN A 305 -37.47 49.11 30.78
CA GLN A 305 -36.05 49.42 31.05
C GLN A 305 -35.43 50.44 30.09
N GLN A 306 -36.15 50.96 29.09
CA GLN A 306 -35.67 52.10 28.31
C GLN A 306 -36.02 53.42 29.03
N PRO A 307 -35.09 54.07 29.76
CA PRO A 307 -35.37 55.37 30.36
C PRO A 307 -35.61 56.40 29.27
N ASN A 308 -36.65 57.20 29.47
CA ASN A 308 -37.08 58.31 28.61
C ASN A 308 -35.92 59.34 28.44
N LEU A 309 -35.07 59.18 27.43
CA LEU A 309 -33.95 60.08 27.13
C LEU A 309 -34.37 61.34 26.35
N HIS A 310 -35.67 61.65 26.28
CA HIS A 310 -36.18 62.83 25.57
C HIS A 310 -37.15 63.65 26.41
N THR A 311 -36.66 64.26 27.49
CA THR A 311 -37.21 65.54 27.99
C THR A 311 -36.11 66.33 28.69
N SER A 312 -35.39 67.18 27.95
CA SER A 312 -34.90 68.50 28.43
C SER A 312 -33.95 69.11 27.39
N THR A 313 -34.50 69.82 26.41
CA THR A 313 -33.85 71.00 25.79
C THR A 313 -34.96 71.92 25.29
N ALA A 314 -35.63 72.56 26.24
CA ALA A 314 -36.37 73.78 25.99
C ALA A 314 -36.19 74.67 27.23
N ASP A 315 -35.89 75.93 26.96
CA ASP A 315 -35.80 77.10 27.83
C ASP A 315 -34.41 77.55 28.32
N SER A 316 -34.14 78.80 27.90
CA SER A 316 -33.10 79.79 28.29
C SER A 316 -31.86 79.88 27.42
#